data_AF-A0AAD3SLP7-F1
#
_entry.id   AF-A0AAD3SLP7-F1
#
_cell.length_a   1.000
_cell.length_b   1.000
_cell.length_c   1.000
_cell.angle_alpha   90.00
_cell.angle_beta   90.00
_cell.angle_gamma   90.00
#
_symmetry.space_group_name_H-M   'P 1'
#
loop_
_entity.id
_entity.type
_entity.pdbx_description
1 polymer ?
#
loop_
_entity_poly.entity_id
_entity_poly.type
_entity_poly.pdbx_seq_one_letter_code
_entity_poly.pdbx_strand_id
1 'polypeptide(L)'
;MPLSRYEIRNEYSLADPDLYGVADKDDPEALLEVVAMSGLVGVLRQLGDLAEFAAEIFHGLHEEVMATAARGHGLIVRLQQLEAEFPSIEKRLLAQMSHTDFLYSSGADWHPNLHMNQNSITGGDLPRFIMDSYEECHGPPRLFLLDKFDVAGAGACLKRYTDPSFFKVEAACYGITKSEVQREKRTRKVKRRGQQWRNGESSEPIPSSHAKYRALFIIYY
;
A
#
# COMPACT_ATOMS: atom_id res chain seq x y z
N MET A 1 3.15 -15.14 10.42
CA MET A 1 3.49 -15.46 9.02
C MET A 1 4.91 -15.98 9.03
N PRO A 2 5.18 -17.22 8.60
CA PRO A 2 6.55 -17.63 8.40
C PRO A 2 7.10 -16.80 7.24
N LEU A 3 8.08 -15.94 7.51
CA LEU A 3 8.89 -15.35 6.47
C LEU A 3 9.62 -16.51 5.81
N SER A 4 9.23 -16.88 4.58
CA SER A 4 10.02 -17.82 3.79
C SER A 4 11.39 -17.20 3.62
N ARG A 5 12.39 -17.75 4.31
CA ARG A 5 13.77 -17.34 4.09
C ARG A 5 14.14 -17.78 2.69
N TYR A 6 14.68 -16.86 1.89
CA TYR A 6 15.31 -17.23 0.64
C TYR A 6 16.43 -18.22 0.96
N GLU A 7 16.29 -19.45 0.49
CA GLU A 7 17.26 -20.51 0.75
C GLU A 7 18.37 -20.38 -0.27
N ILE A 8 19.57 -20.04 0.20
CA ILE A 8 20.75 -19.97 -0.65
C ILE A 8 21.04 -21.40 -1.13
N ARG A 9 21.11 -21.57 -2.45
CA ARG A 9 21.43 -22.86 -3.07
C ARG A 9 22.80 -23.34 -2.58
N ASN A 10 22.93 -24.65 -2.35
CA ASN A 10 24.18 -25.26 -1.90
C ASN A 10 25.31 -25.03 -2.92
N GLU A 11 26.49 -24.59 -2.47
CA GLU A 11 27.66 -24.31 -3.33
C GLU A 11 28.02 -25.51 -4.23
N TYR A 12 28.02 -26.72 -3.68
CA TYR A 12 28.32 -27.95 -4.45
C TYR A 12 27.24 -28.32 -5.47
N SER A 13 26.03 -27.74 -5.38
CA SER A 13 24.95 -27.95 -6.35
C SER A 13 24.92 -26.92 -7.48
N LEU A 14 25.70 -25.85 -7.34
CA LEU A 14 25.75 -24.74 -8.29
C LEU A 14 26.84 -24.90 -9.35
N ALA A 15 27.81 -25.77 -9.10
CA ALA A 15 28.81 -26.17 -10.08
C ALA A 15 28.21 -27.12 -11.11
N ASP A 16 28.84 -27.17 -12.30
CA ASP A 16 28.47 -28.13 -13.33
C ASP A 16 28.63 -29.57 -12.81
N PRO A 17 27.55 -30.37 -12.79
CA PRO A 17 27.59 -31.76 -12.31
C PRO A 17 28.63 -32.62 -13.04
N ASP A 18 28.93 -32.29 -14.30
CA ASP A 18 29.87 -33.04 -15.12
C ASP A 18 31.32 -32.96 -14.59
N LEU A 19 31.65 -31.92 -13.82
CA LEU A 19 32.97 -31.78 -13.18
C LEU A 19 33.27 -32.95 -12.24
N TYR A 20 32.25 -33.46 -11.53
CA TYR A 20 32.40 -34.62 -10.63
C TYR A 20 32.68 -35.93 -11.39
N GLY A 21 32.38 -36.00 -12.69
CA GLY A 21 32.62 -37.16 -13.54
C GLY A 21 34.02 -37.23 -14.15
N VAL A 22 34.81 -36.15 -14.06
CA VAL A 22 36.13 -36.04 -14.71
C VAL A 22 37.25 -36.67 -13.88
N ALA A 23 37.12 -36.70 -12.54
CA ALA A 23 38.11 -37.31 -11.67
C ALA A 23 38.04 -38.84 -11.73
N ASP A 24 39.22 -39.49 -11.80
CA ASP A 24 39.32 -40.91 -11.57
C ASP A 24 38.94 -41.21 -10.11
N LYS A 25 38.01 -42.16 -9.91
CA LYS A 25 37.46 -42.47 -8.58
C LYS A 25 38.48 -43.14 -7.67
N ASP A 26 39.53 -43.71 -8.26
CA ASP A 26 40.60 -44.38 -7.53
C ASP A 26 41.76 -43.43 -7.19
N ASP A 27 41.72 -42.18 -7.67
CA ASP A 27 42.70 -41.12 -7.34
C ASP A 27 42.11 -40.11 -6.32
N PRO A 28 42.49 -40.20 -5.03
CA PRO A 28 41.97 -39.32 -4.00
C PRO A 28 42.40 -37.85 -4.19
N GLU A 29 43.52 -37.58 -4.87
CA GLU A 29 44.01 -36.22 -5.11
C GLU A 29 43.17 -35.53 -6.19
N ALA A 30 42.91 -36.23 -7.30
CA ALA A 30 42.03 -35.75 -8.36
C ALA A 30 40.59 -35.49 -7.87
N LEU A 31 40.06 -36.36 -7.00
CA LEU A 31 38.74 -36.16 -6.39
C LEU A 31 38.69 -34.89 -5.53
N LEU A 32 39.71 -34.67 -4.71
CA LEU A 32 39.77 -33.49 -3.83
C LEU A 32 39.91 -32.19 -4.63
N GLU A 33 40.71 -32.21 -5.71
CA GLU A 33 40.85 -31.09 -6.62
C GLU A 33 39.50 -30.72 -7.27
N VAL A 34 38.77 -31.69 -7.81
CA VAL A 34 37.46 -31.47 -8.42
C VAL A 34 36.43 -30.93 -7.42
N VAL A 35 36.40 -31.46 -6.19
CA VAL A 35 35.50 -30.95 -5.13
C VAL A 35 35.86 -29.52 -4.73
N ALA A 36 37.15 -29.21 -4.59
CA ALA A 36 37.60 -27.86 -4.27
C ALA A 36 37.26 -26.86 -5.39
N MET A 37 37.47 -27.24 -6.65
CA MET A 37 37.16 -26.41 -7.81
C MET A 37 35.65 -26.18 -7.97
N SER A 38 34.83 -27.24 -7.86
CA SER A 38 33.37 -27.11 -7.90
C SER A 38 32.84 -26.27 -6.73
N GLY A 39 33.35 -26.46 -5.52
CA GLY A 39 33.01 -25.63 -4.36
C GLY A 39 33.33 -24.16 -4.59
N LEU A 40 34.52 -23.84 -5.11
CA LEU A 40 34.91 -22.45 -5.43
C LEU A 40 33.99 -21.82 -6.48
N VAL A 41 33.67 -22.56 -7.55
CA VAL A 41 32.72 -22.10 -8.59
C VAL A 41 31.34 -21.86 -8.00
N GLY A 42 30.88 -22.75 -7.11
CA GLY A 42 29.63 -22.59 -6.38
C GLY A 42 29.58 -21.33 -5.52
N VAL A 43 30.65 -21.05 -4.77
CA VAL A 43 30.77 -19.81 -3.98
C VAL A 43 30.76 -18.56 -4.88
N LEU A 44 31.48 -18.59 -6.01
CA LEU A 44 31.46 -17.48 -6.98
C LEU A 44 30.05 -17.24 -7.54
N ARG A 45 29.29 -18.31 -7.82
CA ARG A 45 27.90 -18.23 -8.26
C ARG A 45 27.01 -17.61 -7.20
N GLN A 46 27.13 -18.03 -5.93
CA GLN A 46 26.39 -17.45 -4.81
C GLN A 46 26.68 -15.95 -4.63
N LEU A 47 27.94 -15.54 -4.79
CA LEU A 47 28.31 -14.12 -4.74
C LEU A 47 27.70 -13.33 -5.89
N GLY A 48 27.59 -13.94 -7.09
CA GLY A 48 26.87 -13.37 -8.23
C GLY A 48 25.40 -13.15 -7.93
N ASP A 49 24.71 -14.20 -7.43
CA ASP A 49 23.29 -14.13 -7.07
C ASP A 49 23.05 -13.08 -5.96
N LEU A 50 23.95 -12.98 -4.97
CA LEU A 50 23.89 -11.97 -3.91
C LEU A 50 24.08 -10.54 -4.48
N ALA A 51 24.99 -10.35 -5.44
CA ALA A 51 25.22 -9.07 -6.07
C ALA A 51 24.01 -8.61 -6.89
N GLU A 52 23.37 -9.54 -7.62
CA GLU A 52 22.11 -9.29 -8.34
C GLU A 52 21.00 -8.85 -7.37
N PHE A 53 20.81 -9.60 -6.27
CA PHE A 53 19.83 -9.23 -5.25
C PHE A 53 20.09 -7.86 -4.61
N ALA A 54 21.36 -7.56 -4.31
CA ALA A 54 21.74 -6.25 -3.79
C ALA A 54 21.44 -5.13 -4.80
N ALA A 55 21.71 -5.35 -6.09
CA ALA A 55 21.41 -4.39 -7.14
C ALA A 55 19.92 -4.08 -7.22
N GLU A 56 19.04 -5.08 -7.11
CA GLU A 56 17.59 -4.88 -7.09
C GLU A 56 17.13 -4.02 -5.90
N ILE A 57 17.64 -4.30 -4.69
CA ILE A 57 17.31 -3.51 -3.48
C ILE A 57 17.74 -2.06 -3.66
N PHE A 58 18.98 -1.83 -4.07
CA PHE A 58 19.52 -0.48 -4.21
C PHE A 58 18.86 0.27 -5.35
N HIS A 59 18.45 -0.41 -6.42
CA HIS A 59 17.69 0.20 -7.50
C HIS A 59 16.34 0.71 -7.01
N GLY A 60 15.54 -0.13 -6.34
CA GLY A 60 14.23 0.30 -5.81
C GLY A 60 14.36 1.42 -4.77
N LEU A 61 15.38 1.36 -3.90
CA LEU A 61 15.67 2.46 -2.96
C LEU A 61 16.04 3.75 -3.69
N HIS A 62 16.85 3.66 -4.74
CA HIS A 62 17.26 4.80 -5.53
C HIS A 62 16.07 5.48 -6.21
N GLU A 63 15.16 4.72 -6.80
CA GLU A 63 13.94 5.26 -7.41
C GLU A 63 13.10 6.06 -6.40
N GLU A 64 12.87 5.51 -5.21
CA GLU A 64 12.11 6.19 -4.15
C GLU A 64 12.82 7.44 -3.61
N VAL A 65 14.15 7.39 -3.47
CA VAL A 65 14.96 8.55 -3.08
C VAL A 65 14.87 9.64 -4.13
N MET A 66 15.00 9.30 -5.42
CA MET A 66 14.91 10.26 -6.51
C MET A 66 13.51 10.87 -6.62
N ALA A 67 12.45 10.05 -6.52
CA ALA A 67 11.07 10.52 -6.51
C ALA A 67 10.81 11.48 -5.32
N THR A 68 11.35 11.15 -4.14
CA THR A 68 11.23 12.00 -2.95
C THR A 68 12.01 13.30 -3.09
N ALA A 69 13.24 13.25 -3.63
CA ALA A 69 14.05 14.44 -3.88
C ALA A 69 13.38 15.38 -4.88
N ALA A 70 12.82 14.85 -5.97
CA ALA A 70 12.07 15.63 -6.96
C ALA A 70 10.85 16.32 -6.33
N ARG A 71 10.07 15.61 -5.51
CA ARG A 71 8.95 16.19 -4.74
C ARG A 71 9.43 17.28 -3.78
N GLY A 72 10.52 17.03 -3.07
CA GLY A 72 11.13 17.99 -2.14
C GLY A 72 11.58 19.26 -2.84
N HIS A 73 12.23 19.13 -4.00
CA HIS A 73 12.63 20.28 -4.83
C HIS A 73 11.41 21.09 -5.28
N GLY A 74 10.35 20.42 -5.78
CA GLY A 74 9.10 21.07 -6.14
C GLY A 74 8.45 21.83 -4.98
N LEU A 75 8.52 21.29 -3.76
CA LEU A 75 8.02 21.96 -2.56
C LEU A 75 8.84 23.22 -2.22
N ILE A 76 10.17 23.13 -2.31
CA ILE A 76 11.07 24.27 -2.05
C ILE A 76 10.80 25.42 -3.02
N VAL A 77 10.67 25.13 -4.32
CA VAL A 77 10.36 26.16 -5.33
C VAL A 77 9.03 26.85 -5.03
N ARG A 78 8.00 26.08 -4.66
CA ARG A 78 6.69 26.64 -4.29
C ARG A 78 6.74 27.46 -3.01
N LEU A 79 7.56 27.06 -2.03
CA LEU A 79 7.77 27.81 -0.80
C LEU A 79 8.43 29.16 -1.09
N GLN A 80 9.50 29.18 -1.89
CA GLN A 80 10.18 30.42 -2.29
C GLN A 80 9.23 31.38 -3.01
N GLN A 81 8.38 30.87 -3.91
CA GLN A 81 7.36 31.68 -4.57
C GLN A 81 6.36 32.26 -3.55
N LEU A 82 5.88 31.43 -2.63
CA LEU A 82 4.94 31.86 -1.60
C LEU A 82 5.56 32.90 -0.65
N GLU A 83 6.82 32.72 -0.25
CA GLU A 83 7.58 33.67 0.57
C GLU A 83 7.73 35.02 -0.12
N ALA A 84 7.96 35.04 -1.44
CA ALA A 84 8.02 36.27 -2.22
C ALA A 84 6.66 36.96 -2.38
N GLU A 85 5.56 36.20 -2.49
CA GLU A 85 4.20 36.73 -2.64
C GLU A 85 3.57 37.17 -1.30
N PHE A 86 3.98 36.56 -0.19
CA PHE A 86 3.38 36.75 1.12
C PHE A 86 3.31 38.22 1.58
N PRO A 87 4.37 39.05 1.44
CA PRO A 87 4.30 40.46 1.85
C PRO A 87 3.24 41.27 1.10
N SER A 88 2.97 40.93 -0.17
CA SER A 88 1.94 41.61 -0.97
C SER A 88 0.53 41.19 -0.55
N ILE A 89 0.36 39.91 -0.20
CA ILE A 89 -0.88 39.36 0.33
C ILE A 89 -1.18 39.96 1.70
N GLU A 90 -0.18 40.00 2.59
CA GLU A 90 -0.28 40.57 3.93
C GLU A 90 -0.70 42.05 3.87
N LYS A 91 -0.05 42.85 3.03
CA LYS A 91 -0.43 44.26 2.82
C LYS A 91 -1.87 44.41 2.34
N ARG A 92 -2.32 43.57 1.40
CA ARG A 92 -3.70 43.59 0.90
C ARG A 92 -4.70 43.24 1.99
N LEU A 93 -4.40 42.23 2.80
CA LEU A 93 -5.22 41.82 3.93
C LEU A 93 -5.34 42.94 4.98
N LEU A 94 -4.22 43.58 5.33
CA LEU A 94 -4.20 44.68 6.30
C LEU A 94 -4.92 45.94 5.78
N ALA A 95 -4.86 46.20 4.48
CA ALA A 95 -5.58 47.31 3.85
C ALA A 95 -7.10 47.08 3.77
N GLN A 96 -7.55 45.82 3.83
CA GLN A 96 -8.97 45.46 3.74
C GLN A 96 -9.63 45.51 5.13
N MET A 97 -10.24 46.65 5.46
CA MET A 97 -10.84 46.91 6.78
C MET A 97 -12.31 46.48 6.92
N SER A 98 -12.99 46.10 5.83
CA SER A 98 -14.40 45.72 5.82
C SER A 98 -14.60 44.20 5.92
N HIS A 99 -15.04 43.73 7.09
CA HIS A 99 -15.41 42.33 7.31
C HIS A 99 -16.58 41.83 6.45
N THR A 100 -17.35 42.74 5.84
CA THR A 100 -18.48 42.43 4.97
C THR A 100 -18.06 41.77 3.65
N ASP A 101 -16.87 42.10 3.13
CA ASP A 101 -16.41 41.58 1.83
C ASP A 101 -16.02 40.08 1.92
N PHE A 102 -15.65 39.60 3.11
CA PHE A 102 -15.42 38.18 3.37
C PHE A 102 -16.71 37.36 3.49
N LEU A 103 -17.84 38.00 3.81
CA LEU A 103 -19.13 37.31 4.00
C LEU A 103 -19.92 37.20 2.69
N TYR A 104 -19.73 38.13 1.75
CA TYR A 104 -20.46 38.17 0.48
C TYR A 104 -19.60 37.83 -0.75
N SER A 105 -18.28 37.72 -0.61
CA SER A 105 -17.47 37.11 -1.66
C SER A 105 -17.76 35.61 -1.70
N SER A 106 -18.10 35.09 -2.88
CA SER A 106 -18.13 33.65 -3.10
C SER A 106 -16.69 33.16 -2.97
N GLY A 107 -16.32 32.65 -1.79
CA GLY A 107 -14.99 32.12 -1.52
C GLY A 107 -14.65 30.96 -2.44
N ALA A 108 -13.38 30.56 -2.44
CA ALA A 108 -12.97 29.32 -3.08
C ALA A 108 -13.18 28.15 -2.12
N ASP A 109 -13.91 27.12 -2.56
CA ASP A 109 -14.07 25.88 -1.82
C ASP A 109 -12.70 25.17 -1.75
N TRP A 110 -12.04 25.24 -0.61
CA TRP A 110 -10.79 24.52 -0.37
C TRP A 110 -11.08 23.15 0.25
N HIS A 111 -10.49 22.11 -0.34
CA HIS A 111 -10.46 20.78 0.24
C HIS A 111 -9.05 20.18 0.20
N PRO A 112 -8.62 19.44 1.23
CA PRO A 112 -7.38 18.69 1.16
C PRO A 112 -7.53 17.57 0.13
N ASN A 113 -6.53 17.36 -0.72
CA ASN A 113 -6.48 16.21 -1.63
C ASN A 113 -6.03 14.96 -0.84
N LEU A 114 -6.98 14.29 -0.18
CA LEU A 114 -6.73 13.07 0.56
C LEU A 114 -6.92 11.87 -0.38
N HIS A 115 -5.81 11.32 -0.89
CA HIS A 115 -5.84 10.10 -1.67
C HIS A 115 -5.68 8.89 -0.74
N MET A 116 -6.73 8.08 -0.58
CA MET A 116 -6.64 6.81 0.15
C MET A 116 -6.29 5.71 -0.86
N ASN A 117 -5.03 5.28 -0.86
CA ASN A 117 -4.61 4.15 -1.67
C ASN A 117 -5.29 2.87 -1.16
N GLN A 118 -6.16 2.29 -1.99
CA GLN A 118 -6.80 1.01 -1.75
C GLN A 118 -6.11 -0.08 -2.58
N ASN A 119 -6.30 -1.34 -2.21
CA ASN A 119 -5.78 -2.50 -2.95
C ASN A 119 -4.24 -2.58 -3.03
N SER A 120 -3.50 -2.23 -1.97
CA SER A 120 -2.02 -2.27 -1.97
C SER A 120 -1.41 -3.63 -2.34
N ILE A 121 -2.17 -4.72 -2.19
CA ILE A 121 -1.75 -6.09 -2.53
C ILE A 121 -2.09 -6.46 -3.98
N THR A 122 -3.18 -5.92 -4.55
CA THR A 122 -3.62 -6.25 -5.93
C THR A 122 -3.22 -5.21 -6.96
N GLY A 123 -2.91 -3.98 -6.53
CA GLY A 123 -2.69 -2.83 -7.41
C GLY A 123 -1.23 -2.54 -7.75
N GLY A 124 -0.28 -3.24 -7.14
CA GLY A 124 1.15 -3.06 -7.39
C GLY A 124 1.75 -4.25 -8.13
N ASP A 125 2.78 -3.98 -8.93
CA ASP A 125 3.63 -5.03 -9.48
C ASP A 125 4.34 -5.76 -8.33
N LEU A 126 4.24 -7.09 -8.34
CA LEU A 126 4.88 -7.93 -7.35
C LEU A 126 6.41 -7.79 -7.50
N PRO A 127 7.19 -7.68 -6.41
CA PRO A 127 8.65 -7.63 -6.51
C PRO A 127 9.20 -8.80 -7.33
N ARG A 128 10.20 -8.52 -8.18
CA ARG A 128 10.80 -9.49 -9.10
C ARG A 128 11.18 -10.81 -8.42
N PHE A 129 11.88 -10.74 -7.29
CA PHE A 129 12.26 -11.93 -6.52
C PHE A 129 11.07 -12.82 -6.11
N ILE A 130 9.88 -12.26 -5.88
CA ILE A 130 8.67 -13.06 -5.60
C ILE A 130 8.07 -13.56 -6.91
N MET A 131 8.08 -12.75 -7.97
CA MET A 131 7.61 -13.17 -9.29
C MET A 131 8.40 -14.36 -9.83
N ASP A 132 9.72 -14.35 -9.72
CA ASP A 132 10.58 -15.45 -10.17
C ASP A 132 10.22 -16.76 -9.44
N SER A 133 9.99 -16.68 -8.12
CA SER A 133 9.53 -17.83 -7.34
C SER A 133 8.11 -18.28 -7.70
N TYR A 134 7.25 -17.34 -8.09
CA TYR A 134 5.88 -17.63 -8.54
C TYR A 134 5.86 -18.33 -9.90
N GLU A 135 6.75 -17.94 -10.81
CA GLU A 135 6.91 -18.54 -12.14
C GLU A 135 7.49 -19.96 -12.09
N GLU A 136 8.34 -20.25 -11.09
CA GLU A 136 8.84 -21.60 -10.83
C GLU A 136 7.76 -22.53 -10.24
N CYS A 137 6.73 -21.96 -9.59
CA CYS A 137 5.64 -22.74 -9.01
C CYS A 137 4.78 -23.42 -10.10
N HIS A 138 4.23 -24.59 -9.75
CA HIS A 138 3.28 -25.27 -10.63
C HIS A 138 1.99 -24.47 -10.81
N GLY A 139 1.69 -24.13 -12.06
CA GLY A 139 0.42 -23.52 -12.44
C GLY A 139 -0.79 -24.42 -12.15
N PRO A 140 -1.99 -23.84 -12.08
CA PRO A 140 -3.21 -24.61 -11.85
C PRO A 140 -3.46 -25.59 -13.01
N PRO A 141 -4.17 -26.71 -12.75
CA PRO A 141 -4.58 -27.62 -13.81
C PRO A 141 -5.34 -26.87 -14.91
N ARG A 142 -5.25 -27.34 -16.16
CA ARG A 142 -5.88 -26.73 -17.35
C ARG A 142 -7.41 -26.94 -17.40
N LEU A 143 -8.10 -26.55 -16.33
CA LEU A 143 -9.55 -26.73 -16.14
C LEU A 143 -10.39 -25.93 -17.15
N PHE A 144 -9.79 -24.92 -17.79
CA PHE A 144 -10.45 -24.17 -18.87
C PHE A 144 -10.90 -25.06 -20.04
N LEU A 145 -10.28 -26.25 -20.22
CA LEU A 145 -10.70 -27.24 -21.20
C LEU A 145 -12.09 -27.83 -20.92
N LEU A 146 -12.53 -27.77 -19.67
CA LEU A 146 -13.82 -28.28 -19.20
C LEU A 146 -14.92 -27.20 -19.21
N ASP A 147 -14.57 -25.93 -19.33
CA ASP A 147 -15.53 -24.81 -19.29
C ASP A 147 -16.62 -24.92 -20.34
N LYS A 148 -16.33 -25.57 -21.48
CA LYS A 148 -17.32 -25.83 -22.55
C LYS A 148 -18.48 -26.74 -22.10
N PHE A 149 -18.31 -27.47 -21.00
CA PHE A 149 -19.32 -28.33 -20.41
C PHE A 149 -19.96 -27.72 -19.14
N ASP A 150 -19.48 -26.56 -18.69
CA ASP A 150 -20.03 -25.87 -17.52
C ASP A 150 -21.13 -24.89 -17.96
N VAL A 151 -22.25 -24.88 -17.22
CA VAL A 151 -23.38 -23.97 -17.45
C VAL A 151 -22.98 -22.50 -17.26
N ALA A 152 -21.97 -22.24 -16.41
CA ALA A 152 -21.47 -20.89 -16.14
C ALA A 152 -20.43 -20.41 -17.17
N GLY A 153 -19.96 -21.27 -18.07
CA GLY A 153 -19.08 -20.91 -19.18
C GLY A 153 -17.61 -20.68 -18.80
N ALA A 154 -16.93 -19.82 -19.56
CA ALA A 154 -15.47 -19.62 -19.47
C ALA A 154 -14.99 -19.18 -18.08
N GLY A 155 -13.95 -19.82 -17.59
CA GLY A 155 -13.34 -19.61 -16.28
C GLY A 155 -14.10 -20.21 -15.10
N ALA A 156 -15.28 -20.81 -15.32
CA ALA A 156 -16.10 -21.36 -14.23
C ALA A 156 -15.42 -22.53 -13.54
N CYS A 157 -14.83 -23.47 -14.29
CA CYS A 157 -14.18 -24.63 -13.71
C CYS A 157 -12.96 -24.23 -12.88
N LEU A 158 -12.19 -23.25 -13.36
CA LEU A 158 -11.03 -22.75 -12.61
C LEU A 158 -11.45 -22.01 -11.33
N LYS A 159 -12.50 -21.18 -11.38
CA LYS A 159 -13.03 -20.50 -10.18
C LYS A 159 -13.51 -21.47 -9.10
N ARG A 160 -14.10 -22.61 -9.48
CA ARG A 160 -14.48 -23.66 -8.52
C ARG A 160 -13.27 -24.32 -7.86
N TYR A 161 -12.11 -24.32 -8.53
CA TYR A 161 -10.86 -24.84 -7.98
C TYR A 161 -10.12 -23.79 -7.14
N THR A 162 -10.00 -22.56 -7.65
CA THR A 162 -9.35 -21.44 -6.98
C THR A 162 -10.01 -20.12 -7.37
N ASP A 163 -10.52 -19.37 -6.39
CA ASP A 163 -11.11 -18.06 -6.60
C ASP A 163 -10.57 -17.03 -5.59
N PRO A 164 -9.53 -16.25 -5.95
CA PRO A 164 -9.01 -15.19 -5.10
C PRO A 164 -10.02 -14.07 -4.81
N SER A 165 -11.05 -13.92 -5.65
CA SER A 165 -12.06 -12.85 -5.49
C SER A 165 -13.06 -13.14 -4.36
N PHE A 166 -13.16 -14.40 -3.94
CA PHE A 166 -14.01 -14.83 -2.83
C PHE A 166 -13.83 -13.96 -1.57
N PHE A 167 -12.58 -13.68 -1.20
CA PHE A 167 -12.26 -12.89 0.01
C PHE A 167 -12.64 -11.41 -0.09
N LYS A 168 -12.72 -10.85 -1.31
CA LYS A 168 -13.15 -9.45 -1.51
C LYS A 168 -14.65 -9.29 -1.28
N VAL A 169 -15.43 -10.28 -1.69
CA VAL A 169 -16.90 -10.26 -1.60
C VAL A 169 -17.37 -10.45 -0.15
N GLU A 170 -16.78 -11.39 0.60
CA GLU A 170 -17.13 -11.61 2.01
C GLU A 170 -16.79 -10.41 2.91
N ALA A 171 -15.65 -9.75 2.65
CA ALA A 171 -15.24 -8.56 3.40
C ALA A 171 -16.21 -7.38 3.20
N ALA A 172 -16.67 -7.16 1.97
CA ALA A 172 -17.69 -6.15 1.67
C ALA A 172 -19.04 -6.50 2.35
N CYS A 173 -19.43 -7.77 2.34
CA CYS A 173 -20.67 -8.25 2.96
C CYS A 173 -20.67 -8.11 4.50
N TYR A 174 -19.53 -8.38 5.15
CA TYR A 174 -19.38 -8.19 6.60
C TYR A 174 -19.32 -6.70 7.00
N GLY A 175 -18.78 -5.84 6.12
CA GLY A 175 -18.81 -4.38 6.29
C GLY A 175 -20.23 -3.80 6.19
N ILE A 176 -21.00 -4.24 5.20
CA ILE A 176 -22.39 -3.83 4.97
C ILE A 176 -23.26 -4.23 6.17
N THR A 177 -23.18 -5.49 6.63
CA THR A 177 -23.97 -5.98 7.78
C THR A 177 -23.65 -5.24 9.08
N LYS A 178 -22.40 -4.84 9.35
CA LYS A 178 -22.06 -3.99 10.51
C LYS A 178 -22.63 -2.58 10.41
N SER A 179 -22.60 -1.99 9.20
CA SER A 179 -23.15 -0.66 8.96
C SER A 179 -24.67 -0.63 9.09
N GLU A 180 -25.36 -1.68 8.61
CA GLU A 180 -26.80 -1.87 8.76
C GLU A 180 -27.19 -2.11 10.22
N VAL A 181 -26.45 -2.94 10.95
CA VAL A 181 -26.66 -3.16 12.40
C VAL A 181 -26.45 -1.85 13.20
N GLN A 182 -25.51 -0.98 12.81
CA GLN A 182 -25.38 0.35 13.44
C GLN A 182 -26.51 1.30 13.04
N ARG A 183 -26.90 1.33 11.77
CA ARG A 183 -28.00 2.17 11.25
C ARG A 183 -29.32 1.78 11.90
N GLU A 184 -29.57 0.49 12.09
CA GLU A 184 -30.74 -0.06 12.77
C GLU A 184 -30.72 0.26 14.28
N LYS A 185 -29.55 0.20 14.93
CA LYS A 185 -29.41 0.66 16.33
C LYS A 185 -29.67 2.17 16.47
N ARG A 186 -29.36 2.98 15.46
CA ARG A 186 -29.65 4.42 15.43
C ARG A 186 -31.14 4.70 15.19
N THR A 187 -31.81 3.98 14.28
CA THR A 187 -33.26 4.13 14.05
C THR A 187 -34.11 3.66 15.22
N ARG A 188 -33.70 2.58 15.92
CA ARG A 188 -34.33 2.14 17.18
C ARG A 188 -34.20 3.19 18.31
N LYS A 189 -33.08 3.93 18.37
CA LYS A 189 -32.90 5.04 19.34
C LYS A 189 -33.75 6.27 19.02
N VAL A 190 -33.95 6.60 17.75
CA VAL A 190 -34.85 7.69 17.33
C VAL A 190 -36.31 7.34 17.64
N LYS A 191 -36.73 6.07 17.44
CA LYS A 191 -38.08 5.62 17.77
C LYS A 191 -38.37 5.60 19.28
N ARG A 192 -37.36 5.30 20.12
CA ARG A 192 -37.47 5.43 21.58
C ARG A 192 -37.58 6.89 22.05
N ARG A 193 -36.90 7.82 21.38
CA ARG A 193 -37.05 9.26 21.68
C ARG A 193 -38.42 9.80 21.28
N GLY A 194 -39.01 9.34 20.17
CA GLY A 194 -40.35 9.81 19.75
C GLY A 194 -41.51 9.43 20.69
N GLN A 195 -41.36 8.40 21.53
CA GLN A 195 -42.40 8.00 22.49
C GLN A 195 -42.33 8.76 23.82
N GLN A 196 -41.22 9.46 24.10
CA GLN A 196 -41.02 10.19 25.36
C GLN A 196 -41.62 11.62 25.35
N TRP A 197 -42.12 12.11 24.20
CA TRP A 197 -42.61 13.48 24.03
C TRP A 197 -44.14 13.64 24.09
N ARG A 198 -44.88 12.66 24.63
CA ARG A 198 -46.36 12.75 24.69
C ARG A 198 -46.96 13.05 26.07
N ASN A 199 -46.17 13.36 27.09
CA ASN A 199 -46.69 13.78 28.40
C ASN A 199 -45.87 14.95 28.98
N GLY A 200 -46.54 16.09 29.22
CA GLY A 200 -46.16 17.08 30.23
C GLY A 200 -45.56 18.40 29.72
N GLU A 201 -46.28 19.49 29.93
CA GLU A 201 -46.03 20.87 29.49
C GLU A 201 -44.98 21.67 30.30
N SER A 202 -44.47 22.71 29.63
CA SER A 202 -44.13 24.07 30.11
C SER A 202 -42.68 24.46 30.48
N SER A 203 -42.26 25.56 29.83
CA SER A 203 -41.40 26.68 30.29
C SER A 203 -39.94 26.79 29.81
N GLU A 204 -39.76 27.63 28.76
CA GLU A 204 -38.81 28.76 28.61
C GLU A 204 -37.27 28.57 28.41
N PRO A 205 -36.58 29.57 27.80
CA PRO A 205 -35.54 29.34 26.77
C PRO A 205 -34.08 29.43 27.25
N ILE A 206 -33.18 28.79 26.49
CA ILE A 206 -31.72 28.78 26.69
C ILE A 206 -31.05 29.90 25.85
N PRO A 207 -30.11 30.69 26.40
CA PRO A 207 -29.31 31.63 25.62
C PRO A 207 -28.13 30.96 24.89
N SER A 208 -27.83 31.48 23.70
CA SER A 208 -26.84 31.00 22.73
C SER A 208 -25.38 31.09 23.22
N SER A 209 -24.64 29.98 23.09
CA SER A 209 -23.21 29.89 23.40
C SER A 209 -22.32 30.37 22.24
N HIS A 210 -22.04 31.68 22.18
CA HIS A 210 -20.95 32.24 21.38
C HIS A 210 -19.75 32.54 22.30
N ALA A 211 -18.89 31.56 22.51
CA ALA A 211 -17.55 31.80 23.07
C ALA A 211 -16.70 30.55 22.87
N LYS A 212 -15.85 30.51 21.83
CA LYS A 212 -14.66 29.63 21.74
C LYS A 212 -13.80 29.84 20.48
N TYR A 213 -13.52 31.07 20.07
CA TYR A 213 -12.42 31.33 19.12
C TYR A 213 -11.72 32.65 19.44
N ARG A 214 -11.05 32.71 20.61
CA ARG A 214 -10.08 33.75 20.93
C ARG A 214 -9.09 33.23 21.95
N ALA A 215 -8.13 32.45 21.47
CA ALA A 215 -6.81 32.30 22.07
C ALA A 215 -5.97 31.52 21.06
N LEU A 216 -4.93 32.16 20.52
CA LEU A 216 -3.67 31.61 20.02
C LEU A 216 -3.12 32.57 18.95
N PHE A 217 -2.73 33.77 19.37
CA PHE A 217 -1.80 34.62 18.64
C PHE A 217 -1.06 35.51 19.64
N ILE A 218 -0.25 34.89 20.49
CA ILE A 218 0.92 35.51 21.08
C ILE A 218 1.95 34.39 21.20
N ILE A 219 3.01 34.47 20.39
CA ILE A 219 4.42 34.27 20.75
C ILE A 219 5.17 34.42 19.41
N TYR A 220 5.91 35.52 19.27
CA TYR A 220 7.33 35.59 18.93
C TYR A 220 7.67 37.07 18.66
N TYR A 221 8.30 37.70 19.65
CA TYR A 221 9.32 38.73 19.42
C TYR A 221 10.66 38.02 19.26
#